data_AF-A0A353Z345-F1
#
_entry.id   AF-A0A353Z345-F1
#
_cell.length_a   1.000
_cell.length_b   1.000
_cell.length_c   1.000
_cell.angle_alpha   90.00
_cell.angle_beta   90.00
_cell.angle_gamma   90.00
#
_symmetry.space_group_name_H-M   'P 1'
#
loop_
_entity.id
_entity.type
_entity.pdbx_description
1 polymer ?
#
loop_
_entity_poly.entity_id
_entity_poly.type
_entity_poly.pdbx_seq_one_letter_code
_entity_poly.pdbx_strand_id
1 'polypeptide(L)' 'MSKMKECPACKKSFTCDGEKDCWCESMQIHKREFLVLNEKYSECICPECLAQYAEK' A
#
# COMPACT_ATOMS: atom_id res chain seq x y z
N MET A 1 3.43 19.43 -2.20
CA MET A 1 1.98 19.16 -2.28
C MET A 1 1.82 17.67 -2.05
N SER A 2 1.34 17.24 -0.90
CA SER A 2 1.18 15.81 -0.60
C SER A 2 0.14 15.19 -1.54
N LYS A 3 0.54 14.25 -2.39
CA LYS A 3 -0.40 13.58 -3.31
C LYS A 3 -1.17 12.50 -2.55
N MET A 4 -2.42 12.82 -2.19
CA MET A 4 -3.39 11.82 -1.78
C MET A 4 -3.73 10.94 -2.99
N LYS A 5 -3.51 9.63 -2.86
CA LYS A 5 -3.94 8.62 -3.82
C LYS A 5 -5.19 7.93 -3.31
N GLU A 6 -6.06 7.50 -4.22
CA GLU A 6 -7.22 6.68 -3.87
C GLU A 6 -6.86 5.20 -3.98
N CYS A 7 -7.24 4.41 -3.00
CA CYS A 7 -7.00 2.97 -2.99
C CYS A 7 -8.01 2.25 -3.89
N PRO A 8 -7.58 1.51 -4.93
CA PRO A 8 -8.51 0.77 -5.79
C PRO A 8 -9.22 -0.39 -5.08
N ALA A 9 -8.71 -0.85 -3.93
CA ALA A 9 -9.30 -1.96 -3.17
C ALA A 9 -10.48 -1.53 -2.29
N CYS A 10 -10.38 -0.37 -1.61
CA CYS A 10 -11.37 0.08 -0.63
C CYS A 10 -11.90 1.51 -0.88
N LYS A 11 -11.43 2.18 -1.94
CA LYS A 11 -11.72 3.58 -2.29
C LYS A 11 -11.40 4.60 -1.21
N LYS A 12 -10.54 4.25 -0.24
CA LYS A 12 -10.03 5.21 0.74
C LYS A 12 -8.91 6.05 0.15
N SER A 13 -8.93 7.34 0.45
CA SER A 13 -7.82 8.25 0.20
C SER A 13 -6.70 7.96 1.19
N PHE A 14 -5.48 7.78 0.70
CA PHE A 14 -4.29 7.59 1.52
C PHE A 14 -3.15 8.46 1.00
N THR A 15 -2.26 8.84 1.90
CA THR A 15 -1.02 9.53 1.58
C THR A 15 0.12 8.54 1.65
N CYS A 16 0.84 8.40 0.54
CA CYS A 16 2.18 7.83 0.52
C CYS A 16 2.94 8.58 -0.57
N ASP A 17 3.81 9.49 -0.15
CA ASP A 17 4.49 10.38 -1.09
C ASP A 17 5.89 9.86 -1.46
N GLY A 18 6.30 8.67 -1.00
CA GLY A 18 7.68 8.19 -1.18
C GLY A 18 8.76 9.11 -0.56
N GLU A 19 8.35 10.19 0.10
CA GLU A 19 9.18 11.02 0.95
C GLU A 19 9.37 10.35 2.32
N LYS A 20 10.37 10.84 3.07
CA LYS A 20 11.07 10.30 4.27
C LYS A 20 10.27 9.62 5.40
N ASP A 21 8.98 9.40 5.28
CA ASP A 21 8.12 8.82 6.32
C ASP A 21 6.93 8.03 5.72
N CYS A 22 7.09 7.39 4.55
CA CYS A 22 6.01 6.52 4.09
C CYS A 22 5.99 5.21 4.91
N TRP A 23 4.82 4.93 5.49
CA TRP A 23 4.51 3.70 6.21
C TRP A 23 4.78 2.42 5.40
N CYS A 24 4.91 2.50 4.06
CA CYS A 24 5.26 1.35 3.23
C CYS A 24 6.67 0.83 3.51
N GLU A 25 7.61 1.67 3.96
CA GLU A 25 8.96 1.25 4.35
C GLU A 25 8.96 0.47 5.67
N SER A 26 8.06 0.83 6.59
CA SER A 26 7.90 0.14 7.87
C SER A 26 7.04 -1.13 7.77
N MET A 27 6.31 -1.32 6.66
CA MET A 27 5.49 -2.51 6.44
C MET A 27 6.31 -3.64 5.81
N GLN A 28 6.51 -4.71 6.57
CA GLN A 28 7.06 -5.95 6.03
C GLN A 28 5.95 -6.81 5.43
N ILE A 29 5.85 -6.78 4.11
CA ILE A 29 4.89 -7.58 3.35
C ILE A 29 5.63 -8.76 2.74
N HIS A 30 5.06 -9.94 2.86
CA HIS A 30 5.69 -11.12 2.28
C HIS A 30 5.73 -10.98 0.75
N LYS A 31 6.88 -11.35 0.13
CA LYS A 31 7.09 -11.19 -1.33
C LYS A 31 5.99 -11.86 -2.17
N ARG A 32 5.44 -12.97 -1.69
CA ARG A 32 4.29 -13.65 -2.33
C ARG A 32 3.05 -12.76 -2.38
N GLU A 33 2.69 -12.16 -1.26
CA GLU A 33 1.52 -11.28 -1.20
C GLU A 33 1.75 -10.01 -2.02
N PHE A 34 2.97 -9.48 -2.03
CA PHE A 34 3.33 -8.35 -2.90
C PHE A 34 3.14 -8.67 -4.38
N LEU A 35 3.52 -9.87 -4.84
CA LEU A 35 3.28 -10.31 -6.22
C LEU A 35 1.79 -10.39 -6.54
N VAL A 36 0.99 -11.01 -5.66
CA VAL A 36 -0.47 -11.07 -5.81
C VAL A 36 -1.07 -9.67 -5.87
N LEU A 37 -0.62 -8.77 -5.01
CA LEU A 37 -1.06 -7.38 -5.00
C LEU A 37 -0.69 -6.66 -6.30
N ASN A 38 0.50 -6.88 -6.84
CA ASN A 38 0.95 -6.25 -8.08
C ASN A 38 0.21 -6.81 -9.33
N GLU A 39 -0.15 -8.09 -9.31
CA GLU A 39 -1.00 -8.68 -10.35
C GLU A 39 -2.46 -8.22 -10.24
N LYS A 40 -2.98 -8.07 -9.02
CA LYS A 40 -4.39 -7.75 -8.75
C LYS A 40 -4.67 -6.25 -8.77
N TYR A 41 -3.68 -5.45 -8.39
CA TYR A 41 -3.72 -4.00 -8.32
C TYR A 41 -2.49 -3.44 -9.03
N SER A 42 -2.71 -2.77 -10.16
CA SER A 42 -1.63 -2.08 -10.91
C SER A 42 -1.12 -0.80 -10.23
N GLU A 43 -1.72 -0.40 -9.11
CA GLU A 43 -1.36 0.77 -8.32
C GLU A 43 -1.25 0.44 -6.83
N CYS A 44 -0.56 1.29 -6.09
CA CYS A 44 -0.44 1.15 -4.64
C CYS A 44 -1.82 1.21 -3.96
N ILE A 45 -2.00 0.35 -2.96
CA ILE A 45 -3.18 0.33 -2.08
C ILE A 45 -2.87 1.02 -0.75
N CYS A 46 -3.90 1.39 0.00
CA CYS A 46 -3.76 2.06 1.30
C CYS A 46 -3.14 1.14 2.38
N PRO A 47 -2.59 1.71 3.47
CA PRO A 47 -1.94 0.91 4.52
C PRO A 47 -2.90 -0.08 5.17
N GLU A 48 -4.18 0.25 5.33
CA GLU A 48 -5.15 -0.68 5.91
C GLU A 48 -5.33 -1.92 5.05
N CYS A 49 -5.44 -1.75 3.73
CA CYS A 49 -5.53 -2.88 2.82
C CYS A 49 -4.21 -3.63 2.76
N LEU A 50 -3.08 -2.93 2.74
CA LEU A 50 -1.75 -3.54 2.70
C LEU A 50 -1.44 -4.32 3.99
N ALA A 51 -1.88 -3.83 5.15
CA ALA A 51 -1.73 -4.48 6.45
C ALA A 51 -2.48 -5.82 6.56
N GLN A 52 -3.50 -6.06 5.73
CA GLN A 52 -4.14 -7.39 5.64
C GLN A 52 -3.19 -8.43 5.05
N TYR A 53 -2.18 -7.99 4.30
CA TYR A 53 -1.17 -8.82 3.64
C TYR A 53 0.20 -8.75 4.33
N ALA A 54 0.36 -7.84 5.31
CA ALA A 54 1.55 -7.80 6.15
C ALA A 54 1.49 -8.95 7.15
N GLU A 55 2.54 -9.77 7.19
CA GLU A 55 2.61 -10.93 8.06
C GLU A 55 2.79 -10.45 9.52
N LYS A 56 2.08 -11.06 10.47
CA LYS A 56 2.18 -10.74 11.91
C LYS A 56 3.45 -11.29 12.54
#